data_AF-A0A090RYJ6-F1
#
_entry.id   AF-A0A090RYJ6-F1
#
_cell.length_a   1.000
_cell.length_b   1.000
_cell.length_c   1.000
_cell.angle_alpha   90.00
_cell.angle_beta   90.00
_cell.angle_gamma   90.00
#
_symmetry.space_group_name_H-M   'P 1'
#
loop_
_entity.id
_entity.type
_entity.pdbx_description
1 polymer ?
#
loop_
_entity_poly.entity_id
_entity_poly.type
_entity_poly.pdbx_seq_one_letter_code
_entity_poly.pdbx_strand_id
1 'polypeptide(L)'
;MLGCIWRERAEAVLSDNQRPLSMATLMQDDGQGNACINELIASSGLSHEQWLRAMFRHVVIPIYHLMCRYGVGLVAHGQNVTLVLENNIPTGCIIKDFHGDLRLVDQPYPELESLNQSIQDNLTRLPPHYLVHDLLTGHFVTVLRFVSPWLESEGISEALFYGYLADEIKTYQTSHSELEDRFKQFNLLSESIDKICLNRVRFKIGYGDSSERPLPELGKPIPNPLLIGLTALDKR
;
A
#
# COMPACT_ATOMS: atom_id res chain seq x y z
N MET A 1 -24.89 -2.20 -21.66
CA MET A 1 -24.37 -2.73 -20.38
C MET A 1 -24.33 -4.26 -20.41
N LEU A 2 -23.63 -4.86 -21.38
CA LEU A 2 -23.46 -6.31 -21.46
C LEU A 2 -22.00 -6.61 -21.75
N GLY A 3 -21.37 -7.35 -20.84
CA GLY A 3 -19.97 -7.74 -20.92
C GLY A 3 -19.64 -8.67 -19.75
N CYS A 4 -18.64 -9.52 -19.93
CA CYS A 4 -18.08 -10.34 -18.86
C CYS A 4 -16.54 -10.29 -18.95
N ILE A 5 -15.89 -10.34 -17.80
CA ILE A 5 -14.43 -10.42 -17.68
C ILE A 5 -14.12 -11.64 -16.82
N TRP A 6 -13.30 -12.53 -17.35
CA TRP A 6 -12.77 -13.66 -16.60
C TRP A 6 -11.43 -13.26 -15.99
N ARG A 7 -11.19 -13.66 -14.74
CA ARG A 7 -9.93 -13.43 -14.05
C ARG A 7 -9.39 -14.73 -13.54
N GLU A 8 -8.07 -14.85 -13.62
CA GLU A 8 -7.36 -15.93 -12.98
C GLU A 8 -7.60 -15.87 -11.46
N ARG A 9 -7.80 -17.04 -10.86
CA ARG A 9 -7.99 -17.16 -9.42
C ARG A 9 -6.66 -17.07 -8.71
N ALA A 10 -6.64 -16.47 -7.53
CA ALA A 10 -5.41 -16.38 -6.73
C ALA A 10 -4.78 -17.75 -6.49
N GLU A 11 -5.58 -18.79 -6.24
CA GLU A 11 -5.07 -20.15 -5.98
C GLU A 11 -4.37 -20.79 -7.19
N ALA A 12 -4.60 -20.30 -8.42
CA ALA A 12 -3.99 -20.87 -9.63
C ALA A 12 -2.49 -20.57 -9.76
N VAL A 13 -2.00 -19.55 -9.04
CA VAL A 13 -0.60 -19.10 -9.10
C VAL A 13 0.16 -19.33 -7.78
N LEU A 14 -0.44 -20.07 -6.85
CA LEU A 14 0.14 -20.37 -5.53
C LEU A 14 0.70 -21.79 -5.48
N SER A 15 1.73 -21.98 -4.66
CA SER A 15 2.23 -23.32 -4.31
C SER A 15 1.28 -24.00 -3.30
N ASP A 16 1.30 -25.33 -3.22
CA ASP A 16 0.38 -26.13 -2.37
C ASP A 16 0.44 -25.78 -0.87
N ASN A 17 1.56 -25.24 -0.39
CA ASN A 17 1.77 -24.79 0.99
C ASN A 17 1.38 -23.32 1.23
N GLN A 18 0.94 -22.61 0.20
CA GLN A 18 0.56 -21.20 0.26
C GLN A 18 -0.95 -21.03 0.22
N ARG A 19 -1.43 -19.97 0.87
CA ARG A 19 -2.84 -19.58 0.81
C ARG A 19 -3.01 -18.08 0.60
N PRO A 20 -4.05 -17.65 -0.14
CA PRO A 20 -4.39 -16.25 -0.26
C PRO A 20 -5.17 -15.76 0.97
N LEU A 21 -4.97 -14.51 1.34
CA LEU A 21 -5.79 -13.80 2.31
C LEU A 21 -6.03 -12.37 1.84
N SER A 22 -7.28 -11.90 1.83
CA SER A 22 -7.57 -10.49 1.54
C SER A 22 -6.89 -9.60 2.58
N MET A 23 -6.17 -8.55 2.17
CA MET A 23 -5.49 -7.69 3.13
C MET A 23 -6.47 -6.91 4.03
N ALA A 24 -7.69 -6.66 3.55
CA ALA A 24 -8.80 -6.16 4.35
C ALA A 24 -9.14 -7.02 5.59
N THR A 25 -8.80 -8.32 5.59
CA THR A 25 -8.99 -9.19 6.76
C THR A 25 -8.14 -8.74 7.95
N LEU A 26 -7.00 -8.08 7.73
CA LEU A 26 -6.16 -7.56 8.80
C LEU A 26 -6.83 -6.43 9.61
N MET A 27 -7.92 -5.86 9.10
CA MET A 27 -8.71 -4.82 9.78
C MET A 27 -9.88 -5.39 10.57
N GLN A 28 -10.14 -6.69 10.46
CA GLN A 28 -11.33 -7.34 11.02
C GLN A 28 -11.04 -7.96 12.39
N ASP A 29 -12.11 -8.11 13.18
CA ASP A 29 -12.16 -8.92 14.38
C ASP A 29 -13.21 -10.03 14.23
N ASP A 30 -13.33 -10.87 15.27
CA ASP A 30 -14.33 -11.93 15.38
C ASP A 30 -15.67 -11.47 15.97
N GLY A 31 -15.89 -10.15 16.12
CA GLY A 31 -17.02 -9.56 16.83
C GLY A 31 -16.94 -9.62 18.36
N GLN A 32 -15.90 -10.25 18.93
CA GLN A 32 -15.58 -10.25 20.36
C GLN A 32 -14.35 -9.39 20.68
N GLY A 33 -13.79 -8.72 19.67
CA GLY A 33 -12.61 -7.86 19.78
C GLY A 33 -11.29 -8.60 19.57
N ASN A 34 -11.30 -9.88 19.18
CA ASN A 34 -10.08 -10.60 18.83
C ASN A 34 -9.69 -10.27 17.39
N ALA A 35 -8.66 -9.43 17.23
CA ALA A 35 -8.21 -8.99 15.92
C ALA A 35 -7.62 -10.15 15.11
N CYS A 36 -8.04 -10.27 13.85
CA CYS A 36 -7.56 -11.31 12.94
C CYS A 36 -6.03 -11.29 12.76
N ILE A 37 -5.42 -10.09 12.75
CA ILE A 37 -3.96 -9.95 12.62
C ILE A 37 -3.20 -10.55 13.82
N ASN A 38 -3.72 -10.41 15.04
CA ASN A 38 -3.05 -10.92 16.23
C ASN A 38 -3.03 -12.46 16.20
N GLU A 39 -4.12 -13.09 15.79
CA GLU A 39 -4.20 -14.55 15.64
C GLU A 39 -3.30 -15.08 14.50
N LEU A 40 -3.20 -14.35 13.38
CA LEU A 40 -2.28 -14.70 12.29
C LEU A 40 -0.82 -14.64 12.74
N ILE A 41 -0.45 -13.63 13.52
CA ILE A 41 0.90 -13.50 14.07
C ILE A 41 1.17 -14.63 15.07
N ALA A 42 0.27 -14.84 16.03
CA ALA A 42 0.42 -15.88 17.05
C ALA A 42 0.59 -17.27 16.45
N SER A 43 -0.26 -17.63 15.48
CA SER A 43 -0.22 -18.92 14.79
C SER A 43 0.97 -19.10 13.84
N SER A 44 1.64 -18.00 13.44
CA SER A 44 2.85 -18.06 12.61
C SER A 44 4.11 -18.44 13.40
N GLY A 45 4.10 -18.30 14.72
CA GLY A 45 5.27 -18.50 15.59
C GLY A 45 6.32 -17.39 15.51
N LEU A 46 6.10 -16.33 14.74
CA LEU A 46 6.98 -15.17 14.65
C LEU A 46 6.68 -14.12 15.73
N SER A 47 7.65 -13.26 16.02
CA SER A 47 7.37 -12.03 16.75
C SER A 47 6.54 -11.06 15.88
N HIS A 48 5.78 -10.18 16.52
CA HIS A 48 5.04 -9.11 15.85
C HIS A 48 5.93 -8.30 14.89
N GLU A 49 7.15 -7.95 15.34
CA GLU A 49 8.11 -7.23 14.50
C GLU A 49 8.48 -8.01 13.24
N GLN A 50 8.84 -9.29 13.37
CA GLN A 50 9.25 -10.13 12.24
C GLN A 50 8.11 -10.28 11.22
N TRP A 51 6.89 -10.52 11.71
CA TRP A 51 5.72 -10.69 10.86
C TRP A 51 5.35 -9.39 10.12
N LEU A 52 5.35 -8.26 10.82
CA LEU A 52 5.05 -6.94 10.22
C LEU A 52 6.09 -6.55 9.18
N ARG A 53 7.38 -6.74 9.48
CA ARG A 53 8.46 -6.49 8.51
C ARG A 53 8.32 -7.37 7.27
N ALA A 54 7.98 -8.64 7.43
CA ALA A 54 7.70 -9.52 6.29
C ALA A 54 6.52 -9.00 5.46
N MET A 55 5.42 -8.59 6.10
CA MET A 55 4.27 -8.01 5.41
C MET A 55 4.65 -6.74 4.63
N PHE A 56 5.37 -5.79 5.25
CA PHE A 56 5.81 -4.57 4.57
C PHE A 56 6.75 -4.86 3.39
N ARG A 57 7.69 -5.80 3.57
CA ARG A 57 8.63 -6.21 2.54
C ARG A 57 7.95 -6.88 1.35
N HIS A 58 6.90 -7.67 1.58
CA HIS A 58 6.19 -8.38 0.53
C HIS A 58 5.03 -7.60 -0.10
N VAL A 59 4.57 -6.52 0.54
CA VAL A 59 3.45 -5.69 0.03
C VAL A 59 3.94 -4.30 -0.38
N VAL A 60 4.49 -3.53 0.55
CA VAL A 60 4.80 -2.11 0.33
C VAL A 60 6.00 -1.94 -0.59
N ILE A 61 7.08 -2.69 -0.36
CA ILE A 61 8.32 -2.52 -1.12
C ILE A 61 8.15 -2.80 -2.62
N PRO A 62 7.46 -3.88 -3.07
CA PRO A 62 7.23 -4.10 -4.50
C PRO A 62 6.40 -3.00 -5.15
N ILE A 63 5.37 -2.50 -4.47
CA ILE A 63 4.51 -1.41 -4.98
C ILE A 63 5.32 -0.11 -5.09
N TYR A 64 6.14 0.19 -4.07
CA TYR A 64 7.00 1.36 -4.08
C TYR A 64 8.12 1.25 -5.13
N HIS A 65 8.69 0.06 -5.31
CA HIS A 65 9.65 -0.21 -6.37
C HIS A 65 9.04 0.00 -7.74
N LEU A 66 7.84 -0.51 -7.98
CA LEU A 66 7.12 -0.29 -9.24
C LEU A 66 6.93 1.21 -9.52
N MET A 67 6.58 1.99 -8.50
CA MET A 67 6.46 3.44 -8.61
C MET A 67 7.80 4.12 -8.90
N CYS A 68 8.85 3.85 -8.12
CA CYS A 68 10.15 4.53 -8.25
C CYS A 68 10.95 4.11 -9.49
N ARG A 69 10.96 2.83 -9.83
CA ARG A 69 11.75 2.31 -10.95
C ARG A 69 11.02 2.49 -12.27
N TYR A 70 9.71 2.23 -12.30
CA TYR A 70 8.96 2.16 -13.55
C TYR A 70 7.98 3.33 -13.73
N GLY A 71 7.80 4.19 -12.74
CA GLY A 71 6.86 5.31 -12.86
C GLY A 71 5.40 4.84 -12.90
N VAL A 72 5.09 3.68 -12.34
CA VAL A 72 3.76 3.06 -12.35
C VAL A 72 3.17 3.07 -10.95
N GLY A 73 2.04 3.77 -10.78
CA GLY A 73 1.27 3.80 -9.54
C GLY A 73 0.14 2.78 -9.54
N LEU A 74 -0.11 2.18 -8.38
CA LEU A 74 -1.15 1.19 -8.14
C LEU A 74 -1.97 1.60 -6.91
N VAL A 75 -3.29 1.64 -7.07
CA VAL A 75 -4.20 1.88 -5.96
C VAL A 75 -4.35 0.60 -5.12
N ALA A 76 -3.50 0.47 -4.10
CA ALA A 76 -3.35 -0.75 -3.32
C ALA A 76 -4.30 -0.81 -2.10
N HIS A 77 -5.61 -0.70 -2.33
CA HIS A 77 -6.60 -0.81 -1.24
C HIS A 77 -6.67 -2.24 -0.69
N GLY A 78 -7.15 -2.40 0.56
CA GLY A 78 -7.20 -3.70 1.24
C GLY A 78 -8.02 -4.78 0.52
N GLN A 79 -8.95 -4.38 -0.35
CA GLN A 79 -9.73 -5.29 -1.19
C GLN A 79 -9.00 -5.73 -2.47
N ASN A 80 -8.06 -4.92 -2.97
CA ASN A 80 -7.31 -5.15 -4.21
C ASN A 80 -5.96 -5.83 -3.96
N VAL A 81 -5.50 -5.84 -2.71
CA VAL A 81 -4.30 -6.55 -2.28
C VAL A 81 -4.68 -7.85 -1.60
N THR A 82 -4.16 -8.96 -2.13
CA THR A 82 -4.25 -10.28 -1.51
C THR A 82 -2.86 -10.65 -0.98
N LEU A 83 -2.77 -10.88 0.33
CA LEU A 83 -1.56 -11.37 0.98
C LEU A 83 -1.39 -12.86 0.66
N VAL A 84 -0.17 -13.26 0.32
CA VAL A 84 0.20 -14.67 0.20
C VAL A 84 0.84 -15.11 1.51
N LEU A 85 0.28 -16.16 2.10
CA LEU A 85 0.70 -16.69 3.38
C LEU A 85 1.22 -18.12 3.23
N GLU A 86 2.34 -18.42 3.85
CA GLU A 86 2.85 -19.78 4.07
C GLU A 86 3.00 -19.99 5.57
N ASN A 87 2.32 -20.98 6.16
CA ASN A 87 2.25 -21.16 7.62
C ASN A 87 1.87 -19.87 8.37
N ASN A 88 0.94 -19.08 7.82
CA ASN A 88 0.53 -17.76 8.32
C ASN A 88 1.61 -16.68 8.33
N ILE A 89 2.75 -16.91 7.68
CA ILE A 89 3.82 -15.91 7.46
C ILE A 89 3.63 -15.25 6.09
N PRO A 90 3.71 -13.91 5.98
CA PRO A 90 3.69 -13.19 4.70
C PRO A 90 4.88 -13.57 3.83
N THR A 91 4.62 -14.06 2.61
CA THR A 91 5.66 -14.46 1.64
C THR A 91 5.50 -13.79 0.28
N GLY A 92 4.42 -13.06 0.06
CA GLY A 92 4.16 -12.35 -1.20
C GLY A 92 2.85 -11.58 -1.18
N CYS A 93 2.54 -10.93 -2.30
CA CYS A 93 1.22 -10.38 -2.54
C CYS A 93 0.78 -10.60 -3.99
N ILE A 94 -0.54 -10.65 -4.18
CA ILE A 94 -1.20 -10.64 -5.48
C ILE A 94 -2.02 -9.35 -5.54
N ILE A 95 -1.82 -8.59 -6.61
CA ILE A 95 -2.56 -7.37 -6.87
C ILE A 95 -3.59 -7.68 -7.97
N LYS A 96 -4.84 -7.29 -7.73
CA LYS A 96 -5.92 -7.39 -8.70
C LYS A 96 -6.54 -6.03 -8.96
N ASP A 97 -7.48 -5.99 -9.90
CA ASP A 97 -8.26 -4.79 -10.21
C ASP A 97 -7.44 -3.62 -10.77
N PHE A 98 -6.58 -3.86 -11.77
CA PHE A 98 -5.81 -2.79 -12.44
C PHE A 98 -6.67 -1.79 -13.22
N HIS A 99 -7.89 -2.16 -13.62
CA HIS A 99 -8.75 -1.33 -14.48
C HIS A 99 -9.20 -0.06 -13.75
N GLY A 100 -8.64 1.07 -14.16
CA GLY A 100 -8.85 2.38 -13.53
C GLY A 100 -7.88 2.68 -12.37
N ASP A 101 -7.26 1.67 -11.79
CA ASP A 101 -6.44 1.80 -10.58
C ASP A 101 -4.94 1.67 -10.84
N LEU A 102 -4.57 1.54 -12.11
CA LEU A 102 -3.22 1.71 -12.63
C LEU A 102 -3.06 3.13 -13.19
N ARG A 103 -1.95 3.79 -12.82
CA ARG A 103 -1.62 5.14 -13.30
C ARG A 103 -0.14 5.22 -13.66
N LEU A 104 0.19 6.15 -14.55
CA LEU A 104 1.55 6.43 -14.94
C LEU A 104 1.99 7.78 -14.38
N VAL A 105 3.29 7.95 -14.20
CA VAL A 105 3.88 9.26 -13.97
C VAL A 105 3.89 10.08 -15.27
N ASP A 106 3.75 11.39 -15.15
CA ASP A 106 3.80 12.34 -16.28
C ASP A 106 5.23 12.77 -16.66
N GLN A 107 6.24 12.17 -16.03
CA GLN A 107 7.66 12.44 -16.25
C GLN A 107 8.29 11.36 -17.14
N PRO A 108 9.43 11.64 -17.82
CA PRO A 108 10.11 10.66 -18.63
C PRO A 108 10.73 9.54 -17.78
N TYR A 109 10.41 8.29 -18.15
CA TYR A 109 10.96 7.06 -17.58
C TYR A 109 11.37 6.15 -18.74
N PRO A 110 12.68 5.89 -18.94
CA PRO A 110 13.13 4.96 -19.98
C PRO A 110 12.46 3.58 -19.86
N GLU A 111 12.19 3.14 -18.63
CA GLU A 111 11.52 1.87 -18.36
C GLU A 111 10.09 1.80 -18.94
N LEU A 112 9.40 2.94 -19.07
CA LEU A 112 8.06 3.00 -19.67
C LEU A 112 8.08 2.78 -21.18
N GLU A 113 9.22 2.96 -21.87
CA GLU A 113 9.33 2.71 -23.30
C GLU A 113 9.06 1.24 -23.66
N SER A 114 9.27 0.33 -22.71
CA SER A 114 8.94 -1.10 -22.85
C SER A 114 7.44 -1.40 -22.79
N LEU A 115 6.64 -0.48 -22.23
CA LEU A 115 5.19 -0.65 -22.11
C LEU A 115 4.51 -0.33 -23.43
N ASN A 116 3.60 -1.20 -23.88
CA ASN A 116 2.90 -1.02 -25.16
C ASN A 116 2.20 0.35 -25.23
N GLN A 117 2.40 1.07 -26.34
CA GLN A 117 1.84 2.42 -26.54
C GLN A 117 0.33 2.47 -26.34
N SER A 118 -0.41 1.46 -26.81
CA SER A 118 -1.87 1.41 -26.62
C SER A 118 -2.27 1.33 -25.15
N ILE A 119 -1.45 0.73 -24.28
CA ILE A 119 -1.69 0.74 -22.84
C ILE A 119 -1.39 2.13 -22.29
N GLN A 120 -0.24 2.72 -22.66
CA GLN A 120 0.14 4.05 -22.20
C GLN A 120 -0.90 5.12 -22.52
N ASP A 121 -1.49 5.08 -23.72
CA ASP A 121 -2.49 6.04 -24.19
C ASP A 121 -3.82 5.95 -23.41
N ASN A 122 -4.08 4.81 -22.77
CA ASN A 122 -5.32 4.56 -22.01
C ASN A 122 -5.15 4.72 -20.50
N LEU A 123 -3.92 4.96 -20.00
CA LEU A 123 -3.66 5.16 -18.57
C LEU A 123 -3.55 6.65 -18.23
N THR A 124 -4.17 7.04 -17.12
CA THR A 124 -4.04 8.40 -16.59
C THR A 124 -2.60 8.67 -16.18
N ARG A 125 -2.04 9.80 -16.62
CA ARG A 125 -0.75 10.32 -16.18
C ARG A 125 -0.93 11.34 -15.07
N LEU A 126 -0.14 11.23 -14.00
CA LEU A 126 -0.15 12.15 -12.88
C LEU A 126 1.26 12.66 -12.56
N PRO A 127 1.39 13.89 -12.04
CA PRO A 127 2.65 14.36 -11.50
C PRO A 127 3.04 13.54 -10.26
N PRO A 128 4.34 13.44 -9.94
CA PRO A 128 4.83 12.61 -8.85
C PRO A 128 4.16 12.86 -7.49
N HIS A 129 3.93 14.13 -7.15
CA HIS A 129 3.30 14.53 -5.90
C HIS A 129 1.83 14.10 -5.79
N TYR A 130 1.16 13.78 -6.91
CA TYR A 130 -0.16 13.14 -6.88
C TYR A 130 -0.06 11.62 -6.95
N LEU A 131 0.83 11.06 -7.78
CA LEU A 131 0.97 9.62 -7.93
C LEU A 131 1.41 8.91 -6.63
N VAL A 132 2.24 9.56 -5.81
CA VAL A 132 2.66 9.03 -4.51
C VAL A 132 1.48 8.73 -3.57
N HIS A 133 0.34 9.40 -3.74
CA HIS A 133 -0.87 9.15 -2.96
C HIS A 133 -1.55 7.81 -3.28
N ASP A 134 -1.24 7.17 -4.40
CA ASP A 134 -1.70 5.80 -4.66
C ASP A 134 -1.17 4.83 -3.60
N LEU A 135 0.02 5.10 -3.05
CA LEU A 135 0.59 4.38 -1.93
C LEU A 135 0.27 5.03 -0.57
N LEU A 136 0.56 6.33 -0.40
CA LEU A 136 0.35 7.02 0.88
C LEU A 136 -1.13 7.02 1.30
N THR A 137 -1.99 7.59 0.46
CA THR A 137 -3.42 7.63 0.76
C THR A 137 -4.03 6.25 0.53
N GLY A 138 -3.74 5.64 -0.61
CA GLY A 138 -4.39 4.42 -1.06
C GLY A 138 -4.02 3.15 -0.30
N HIS A 139 -2.91 3.16 0.45
CA HIS A 139 -2.51 2.04 1.31
C HIS A 139 -2.27 2.49 2.76
N PHE A 140 -1.42 3.49 3.03
CA PHE A 140 -1.09 3.80 4.43
C PHE A 140 -2.29 4.37 5.18
N VAL A 141 -3.03 5.31 4.58
CA VAL A 141 -4.19 5.95 5.23
C VAL A 141 -5.45 5.09 5.18
N THR A 142 -5.69 4.34 4.10
CA THR A 142 -6.93 3.55 3.94
C THR A 142 -6.79 2.08 4.36
N VAL A 143 -5.57 1.59 4.58
CA VAL A 143 -5.32 0.22 5.05
C VAL A 143 -4.60 0.25 6.38
N LEU A 144 -3.34 0.69 6.41
CA LEU A 144 -2.48 0.53 7.58
C LEU A 144 -2.98 1.29 8.81
N ARG A 145 -3.60 2.47 8.63
CA ARG A 145 -4.26 3.23 9.71
C ARG A 145 -5.34 2.45 10.45
N PHE A 146 -5.98 1.47 9.80
CA PHE A 146 -6.99 0.61 10.43
C PHE A 146 -6.40 -0.71 10.95
N VAL A 147 -5.14 -1.00 10.63
CA VAL A 147 -4.42 -2.18 11.11
C VAL A 147 -3.60 -1.83 12.35
N SER A 148 -2.91 -0.68 12.37
CA SER A 148 -2.04 -0.28 13.47
C SER A 148 -2.69 -0.30 14.86
N PRO A 149 -3.96 0.13 15.05
CA PRO A 149 -4.57 0.16 16.39
C PRO A 149 -4.79 -1.23 16.99
N TRP A 150 -4.95 -2.28 16.18
CA TRP A 150 -5.18 -3.64 16.67
C TRP A 150 -3.99 -4.25 17.40
N LEU A 151 -2.80 -3.68 17.21
CA LEU A 151 -1.55 -4.19 17.75
C LEU A 151 -1.13 -3.46 19.04
N GLU A 152 -1.87 -2.42 19.46
CA GLU A 152 -1.56 -1.68 20.69
C GLU A 152 -1.67 -2.57 21.93
N SER A 153 -2.69 -3.44 22.00
CA SER A 153 -2.84 -4.40 23.10
C SER A 153 -1.71 -5.42 23.18
N GLU A 154 -1.03 -5.66 22.05
CA GLU A 154 0.12 -6.56 21.94
C GLU A 154 1.46 -5.85 22.21
N GLY A 155 1.42 -4.60 22.69
CA GLY A 155 2.61 -3.81 23.00
C GLY A 155 3.31 -3.19 21.80
N ILE A 156 2.66 -3.17 20.63
CA ILE A 156 3.15 -2.49 19.43
C ILE A 156 2.39 -1.17 19.28
N SER A 157 2.98 -0.08 19.77
CA SER A 157 2.43 1.26 19.55
C SER A 157 2.45 1.62 18.06
N GLU A 158 1.60 2.56 17.65
CA GLU A 158 1.60 3.05 16.26
C GLU A 158 2.98 3.56 15.84
N ALA A 159 3.71 4.24 16.74
CA ALA A 159 5.07 4.71 16.46
C ALA A 159 6.01 3.55 16.10
N LEU A 160 5.92 2.41 16.78
CA LEU A 160 6.72 1.23 16.44
C LEU A 160 6.27 0.59 15.13
N PHE A 161 4.95 0.46 14.93
CA PHE A 161 4.39 -0.08 13.69
C PHE A 161 4.90 0.68 12.46
N TYR A 162 4.76 2.01 12.46
CA TYR A 162 5.23 2.86 11.37
C TYR A 162 6.76 2.97 11.34
N GLY A 163 7.42 2.80 12.48
CA GLY A 163 8.88 2.68 12.56
C GLY A 163 9.38 1.48 11.76
N TYR A 164 8.83 0.29 11.97
CA TYR A 164 9.23 -0.92 11.23
C TYR A 164 9.03 -0.74 9.73
N LEU A 165 7.91 -0.12 9.31
CA LEU A 165 7.67 0.20 7.91
C LEU A 165 8.71 1.18 7.35
N ALA A 166 9.00 2.26 8.07
CA ALA A 166 9.97 3.27 7.65
C ALA A 166 11.39 2.69 7.53
N ASP A 167 11.75 1.77 8.43
CA ASP A 167 13.03 1.08 8.41
C ASP A 167 13.17 0.11 7.22
N GLU A 168 12.10 -0.63 6.86
CA GLU A 168 12.08 -1.43 5.63
C GLU A 168 12.19 -0.53 4.37
N ILE A 169 11.51 0.63 4.35
CA ILE A 169 11.63 1.62 3.26
C ILE A 169 13.08 2.12 3.14
N LYS A 170 13.71 2.48 4.27
CA LYS A 170 15.09 2.98 4.30
C LYS A 170 16.10 1.90 3.87
N THR A 171 15.88 0.66 4.29
CA THR A 171 16.69 -0.49 3.88
C THR A 171 16.59 -0.72 2.36
N TYR A 172 15.37 -0.65 1.82
CA TYR A 172 15.14 -0.72 0.38
C TYR A 172 15.84 0.43 -0.36
N GLN A 173 15.72 1.68 0.12
CA GLN A 173 16.38 2.83 -0.50
C GLN A 173 17.91 2.70 -0.50
N THR A 174 18.48 2.22 0.61
CA THR A 174 19.93 2.03 0.76
C THR A 174 20.46 0.93 -0.15
N SER A 175 19.67 -0.12 -0.40
CA SER A 175 20.04 -1.23 -1.31
C SER A 175 19.88 -0.91 -2.79
N HIS A 176 19.26 0.23 -3.14
CA HIS A 176 18.99 0.65 -4.52
C HIS A 176 19.43 2.10 -4.73
N SER A 177 20.71 2.40 -4.47
CA SER A 177 21.26 3.76 -4.57
C SER A 177 21.16 4.35 -5.98
N GLU A 178 21.05 3.51 -7.02
CA GLU A 178 20.78 3.94 -8.39
C GLU A 178 19.41 4.61 -8.59
N LEU A 179 18.50 4.49 -7.61
CA LEU A 179 17.17 5.11 -7.61
C LEU A 179 17.06 6.35 -6.72
N GLU A 180 18.17 6.90 -6.22
CA GLU A 180 18.16 8.02 -5.25
C GLU A 180 17.30 9.21 -5.71
N ASP A 181 17.44 9.63 -6.96
CA ASP A 181 16.65 10.74 -7.51
C ASP A 181 15.15 10.39 -7.65
N ARG A 182 14.84 9.11 -7.89
CA ARG A 182 13.46 8.61 -7.90
C ARG A 182 12.86 8.60 -6.50
N PHE A 183 13.65 8.30 -5.47
CA PHE A 183 13.21 8.40 -4.08
C PHE A 183 12.96 9.84 -3.64
N LYS A 184 13.77 10.81 -4.11
CA LYS A 184 13.49 12.24 -3.91
C LYS A 184 12.19 12.65 -4.60
N GLN A 185 11.93 12.12 -5.79
CA GLN A 185 10.71 12.39 -6.55
C GLN A 185 9.45 11.79 -5.88
N PHE A 186 9.54 10.59 -5.31
CA PHE A 186 8.45 9.93 -4.57
C PHE A 186 8.77 9.83 -3.08
N ASN A 187 9.00 10.96 -2.43
CA ASN A 187 9.48 10.99 -1.06
C ASN A 187 8.41 10.53 -0.04
N LEU A 188 8.49 9.26 0.39
CA LEU A 188 7.64 8.73 1.46
C LEU A 188 8.07 9.18 2.86
N LEU A 189 9.29 9.68 3.03
CA LEU A 189 9.88 10.09 4.31
C LEU A 189 9.91 11.61 4.46
N SER A 190 8.95 12.33 3.88
CA SER A 190 8.75 13.77 4.07
C SER A 190 8.29 14.10 5.48
N GLU A 191 8.51 15.33 5.95
CA GLU A 191 8.06 15.80 7.28
C GLU A 191 6.55 15.73 7.48
N SER A 192 5.81 15.99 6.40
CA SER A 192 4.34 15.96 6.39
C SER A 192 3.81 15.30 5.14
N ILE A 193 2.56 14.84 5.22
CA ILE A 193 1.82 14.24 4.13
C ILE A 193 0.59 15.12 3.83
N ASP A 194 0.30 15.31 2.55
CA ASP A 194 -0.92 15.98 2.12
C ASP A 194 -2.16 15.18 2.53
N LYS A 195 -3.09 15.86 3.20
CA LYS A 195 -4.31 15.22 3.71
C LYS A 195 -5.38 15.16 2.63
N ILE A 196 -5.44 14.06 1.90
CA ILE A 196 -6.53 13.80 0.94
C ILE A 196 -7.85 13.52 1.69
N CYS A 197 -8.84 14.39 1.54
CA CYS A 197 -10.13 14.29 2.23
C CYS A 197 -11.18 13.58 1.36
N LEU A 198 -11.06 12.25 1.21
CA LEU A 198 -11.92 11.41 0.35
C LEU A 198 -13.43 11.63 0.55
N ASN A 199 -13.89 11.70 1.81
CA ASN A 199 -15.32 11.82 2.12
C ASN A 199 -15.90 13.21 1.84
N ARG A 200 -15.10 14.29 1.94
CA ARG A 200 -15.61 15.67 1.74
C ARG A 200 -16.14 15.86 0.34
N VAL A 201 -15.46 15.27 -0.65
CA VAL A 201 -15.88 15.33 -2.05
C VAL A 201 -17.18 14.56 -2.25
N ARG A 202 -17.27 13.33 -1.72
CA ARG A 202 -18.48 12.49 -1.81
C ARG A 202 -19.69 13.11 -1.11
N PHE A 203 -19.50 13.78 0.02
CA PHE A 203 -20.60 14.51 0.67
C PHE A 203 -21.09 15.72 -0.12
N LYS A 204 -20.24 16.33 -0.97
CA LYS A 204 -20.64 17.46 -1.82
C LYS A 204 -21.36 17.02 -3.09
N ILE A 205 -20.83 16.01 -3.79
CA ILE A 205 -21.33 15.58 -5.10
C ILE A 205 -22.31 14.41 -5.04
N GLY A 206 -22.41 13.74 -3.89
CA GLY A 206 -23.22 12.53 -3.69
C GLY A 206 -22.57 11.24 -4.23
N TYR A 207 -23.41 10.21 -4.32
CA TYR A 207 -23.03 8.84 -4.75
C TYR A 207 -23.67 8.43 -6.08
N GLY A 208 -24.12 9.40 -6.89
CA GLY A 208 -24.65 9.12 -8.23
C GLY A 208 -23.56 8.60 -9.17
N ASP A 209 -24.00 7.86 -10.20
CA ASP A 209 -23.11 7.37 -11.25
C ASP A 209 -22.54 8.55 -12.06
N SER A 210 -21.23 8.52 -12.27
CA SER A 210 -20.49 9.50 -13.08
C SER A 210 -19.43 8.76 -13.87
N SER A 211 -19.24 9.15 -15.14
CA SER A 211 -18.12 8.69 -15.96
C SER A 211 -16.79 9.34 -15.55
N GLU A 212 -16.84 10.43 -14.79
CA GLU A 212 -15.67 11.17 -14.32
C GLU A 212 -15.36 10.83 -12.86
N ARG A 213 -14.06 10.66 -12.57
CA ARG A 213 -13.59 10.45 -11.20
C ARG A 213 -13.56 11.78 -10.45
N PRO A 214 -14.13 11.84 -9.23
CA PRO A 214 -14.09 13.05 -8.42
C PRO A 214 -12.66 13.46 -8.09
N LEU A 215 -12.35 14.74 -8.26
CA LEU A 215 -11.08 15.29 -7.83
C LEU A 215 -11.02 15.38 -6.30
N PRO A 216 -9.93 14.95 -5.66
CA PRO A 216 -9.80 14.99 -4.21
C PRO A 216 -9.75 16.44 -3.70
N GLU A 217 -10.34 16.67 -2.52
CA GLU A 217 -10.17 17.91 -1.77
C GLU A 217 -9.01 17.74 -0.77
N LEU A 218 -8.10 18.71 -0.72
CA LEU A 218 -7.00 18.73 0.25
C LEU A 218 -7.46 19.33 1.59
N GLY A 219 -7.00 18.71 2.68
CA GLY A 219 -7.05 19.26 4.03
C GLY A 219 -5.71 19.88 4.42
N LYS A 220 -5.60 20.29 5.69
CA LYS A 220 -4.30 20.70 6.26
C LYS A 220 -3.34 19.49 6.25
N PRO A 221 -2.08 19.65 5.82
CA PRO A 221 -1.06 18.61 5.91
C PRO A 221 -0.95 18.05 7.32
N ILE A 222 -0.63 16.76 7.43
CA ILE A 222 -0.49 16.04 8.70
C ILE A 222 0.96 15.57 8.91
N PRO A 223 1.42 15.45 10.16
CA PRO A 223 2.74 14.86 10.43
C PRO A 223 2.86 13.46 9.83
N ASN A 224 4.02 13.14 9.26
CA ASN A 224 4.26 11.82 8.69
C ASN A 224 4.58 10.79 9.79
N PRO A 225 3.76 9.74 9.99
CA PRO A 225 3.99 8.75 11.03
C PRO A 225 5.29 7.95 10.82
N LEU A 226 5.82 7.87 9.59
CA LEU A 226 7.06 7.16 9.29
C LEU A 226 8.27 7.80 9.96
N LEU A 227 8.38 9.14 9.93
CA LEU A 227 9.49 9.85 10.59
C LEU A 227 9.38 9.82 12.12
N ILE A 228 8.15 9.95 12.63
CA ILE A 228 7.87 9.81 14.06
C ILE A 228 8.29 8.39 14.52
N GLY A 229 7.98 7.39 13.71
CA GLY A 229 8.31 5.99 13.97
C GLY A 229 9.81 5.68 13.93
N LEU A 230 10.56 6.23 12.97
CA LEU A 230 12.04 6.10 12.94
C LEU A 230 12.65 6.64 14.23
N THR A 231 12.22 7.83 14.66
CA THR A 231 12.69 8.44 15.91
C THR A 231 12.35 7.59 17.14
N ALA A 232 11.25 6.84 17.10
CA ALA A 232 10.87 5.93 18.18
C ALA A 232 11.70 4.63 18.17
N LEU A 233 12.04 4.09 16.99
CA LEU A 233 12.92 2.92 16.86
C LEU A 233 14.35 3.21 17.33
N ASP A 234 14.90 4.37 16.99
CA ASP A 234 16.27 4.76 17.39
C ASP A 234 16.45 4.89 18.92
N LYS A 235 15.35 4.95 19.68
CA LYS A 235 15.34 5.10 21.14
C LYS A 235 15.17 3.78 21.91
N ARG A 236 14.99 2.64 21.22
CA ARG A 236 14.93 1.31 21.82
C ARG A 236 16.33 0.73 22.04
#